data_AF-A0A2A2RA17-F1
#
_entry.id   AF-A0A2A2RA17-F1
#
_cell.length_a   1.000
_cell.length_b   1.000
_cell.length_c   1.000
_cell.angle_alpha   90.00
_cell.angle_beta   90.00
_cell.angle_gamma   90.00
#
_symmetry.space_group_name_H-M   'P 1'
#
loop_
_entity.id
_entity.type
_entity.pdbx_description
1 polymer ?
#
loop_
_entity_poly.entity_id
_entity_poly.type
_entity_poly.pdbx_seq_one_letter_code
_entity_poly.pdbx_strand_id
1 'polypeptide(L)'
;QKPWLPARFLDLRLPPATFRRVFAFTRRLVLGFERLLRPRLPWVTASPRRQQLHALPIIVCALYLLLPLPVPFSNVIPAWSVILLAAGLLERDGAFILAGYGCAALATVFFAAIGFLGVGAADIIWRWVTQAPA
;
A
#
# COMPACT_ATOMS: atom_id res chain seq x y z
N GLN A 1 -14.45 -28.13 -6.95
CA GLN A 1 -13.82 -27.97 -8.28
C GLN A 1 -12.35 -28.33 -8.13
N LYS A 2 -11.81 -29.27 -8.92
CA LYS A 2 -10.41 -29.70 -8.80
C LYS A 2 -9.51 -28.61 -9.43
N PRO A 3 -8.59 -27.99 -8.69
CA PRO A 3 -7.71 -26.95 -9.24
C PRO A 3 -6.79 -27.54 -10.31
N TRP A 4 -6.62 -26.84 -11.43
CA TRP A 4 -5.69 -27.23 -12.50
C TRP A 4 -4.27 -27.04 -11.98
N LEU A 5 -3.63 -28.13 -11.58
CA LEU A 5 -2.25 -28.16 -11.10
C LEU A 5 -1.40 -28.95 -12.10
N PRO A 6 -0.21 -28.47 -12.50
CA PRO A 6 0.68 -29.23 -13.39
C PRO A 6 1.07 -30.56 -12.76
N ALA A 7 1.18 -31.63 -13.56
CA ALA A 7 1.45 -33.00 -13.08
C ALA A 7 2.64 -33.10 -12.10
N ARG A 8 3.67 -32.28 -12.28
CA ARG A 8 4.85 -32.20 -11.40
C ARG A 8 4.53 -31.80 -9.95
N PHE A 9 3.47 -31.02 -9.72
CA PHE A 9 3.04 -30.62 -8.38
C PHE A 9 2.07 -31.63 -7.74
N LEU A 10 1.36 -32.44 -8.53
CA LEU A 10 0.54 -33.53 -8.02
C LEU A 10 1.39 -34.67 -7.44
N ASP A 11 2.55 -34.93 -8.03
CA ASP A 11 3.50 -35.96 -7.58
C ASP A 11 4.52 -35.45 -6.55
N LEU A 12 4.41 -34.20 -6.10
CA LEU A 12 5.34 -33.62 -5.13
C LEU A 12 5.14 -34.28 -3.75
N ARG A 13 5.90 -35.34 -3.48
CA ARG A 13 5.96 -35.96 -2.15
C ARG A 13 6.73 -35.07 -1.19
N LEU A 14 6.01 -34.17 -0.52
CA LEU A 14 6.57 -33.34 0.54
C LEU A 14 7.02 -34.22 1.71
N PRO A 15 8.30 -34.15 2.12
CA PRO A 15 8.75 -34.84 3.32
C PRO A 15 7.89 -34.44 4.52
N PRO A 16 7.46 -35.38 5.38
CA PRO A 16 6.61 -35.08 6.54
C PRO A 16 7.20 -34.00 7.45
N ALA A 17 8.53 -33.95 7.56
CA ALA A 17 9.25 -32.94 8.31
C ALA A 17 9.12 -31.53 7.71
N THR A 18 9.20 -31.40 6.37
CA THR A 18 9.03 -30.13 5.65
C THR A 18 7.58 -29.66 5.74
N PHE A 19 6.62 -30.58 5.56
CA PHE A 19 5.20 -30.26 5.70
C PHE A 19 4.86 -29.74 7.10
N ARG A 20 5.36 -30.41 8.15
CA ARG A 20 5.19 -29.96 9.55
C ARG A 20 5.86 -28.61 9.81
N ARG A 21 7.06 -28.36 9.28
CA ARG A 21 7.75 -27.06 9.42
C ARG A 21 6.99 -25.92 8.77
N VAL A 22 6.54 -26.11 7.52
CA VAL A 22 5.77 -25.11 6.78
C VAL A 22 4.47 -24.82 7.52
N PHE A 23 3.70 -25.84 7.91
CA PHE A 23 2.47 -25.65 8.67
C PHE A 23 2.68 -24.97 10.03
N ALA A 24 3.75 -25.34 10.76
CA ALA A 24 4.06 -24.72 12.04
C ALA A 24 4.44 -23.23 11.88
N PHE A 25 5.19 -22.89 10.83
CA PHE A 25 5.56 -21.52 10.51
C PHE A 25 4.34 -20.70 10.07
N THR A 26 3.54 -21.20 9.15
CA THR A 26 2.29 -20.57 8.71
C THR A 26 1.35 -20.34 9.89
N ARG A 27 1.19 -21.34 10.77
CA ARG A 27 0.37 -21.20 11.97
C ARG A 27 0.91 -20.11 12.91
N ARG A 28 2.23 -20.00 13.10
CA ARG A 28 2.83 -18.94 13.92
C ARG A 28 2.62 -17.56 13.31
N LEU A 29 2.76 -17.42 11.99
CA LEU A 29 2.46 -16.17 11.29
C LEU A 29 1.01 -15.80 11.48
N VAL A 30 0.06 -16.69 11.14
CA VAL A 30 -1.38 -16.45 11.26
C VAL A 30 -1.77 -16.06 12.69
N LEU A 31 -1.31 -16.80 13.71
CA LEU A 31 -1.58 -16.46 15.11
C LEU A 31 -0.93 -15.13 15.54
N GLY A 32 0.21 -14.77 14.94
CA GLY A 32 0.85 -13.46 15.14
C GLY A 32 0.02 -12.33 14.53
N PHE A 33 -0.48 -12.52 13.31
CA PHE A 33 -1.39 -11.61 12.63
C PHE A 33 -2.71 -11.45 13.43
N GLU A 34 -3.36 -12.54 13.85
CA GLU A 34 -4.59 -12.47 14.67
C GLU A 34 -4.38 -11.73 16.01
N ARG A 35 -3.19 -11.85 16.62
CA ARG A 35 -2.89 -11.13 17.87
C ARG A 35 -2.61 -9.66 17.65
N LEU A 36 -1.95 -9.33 16.55
CA LEU A 36 -1.55 -7.97 16.19
C LEU A 36 -2.74 -7.17 15.67
N LEU A 37 -3.55 -7.77 14.80
CA LEU A 37 -4.74 -7.17 14.22
C LEU A 37 -5.97 -7.63 15.00
N ARG A 38 -6.34 -6.83 16.00
CA ARG A 38 -7.63 -6.95 16.68
C ARG A 38 -8.59 -5.96 16.04
N PRO A 39 -9.90 -6.26 15.94
CA PRO A 39 -10.88 -5.30 15.46
C PRO A 39 -11.04 -4.15 16.47
N ARG A 40 -10.15 -3.16 16.38
CA ARG A 40 -10.15 -1.92 17.15
C ARG A 40 -10.93 -0.89 16.34
N LEU A 41 -11.87 -0.19 16.96
CA LEU A 41 -12.82 0.74 16.30
C LEU A 41 -13.71 0.09 15.20
N PRO A 42 -14.58 -0.87 15.55
CA PRO A 42 -15.50 -1.51 14.59
C PRO A 42 -16.46 -0.53 13.91
N TRP A 43 -16.67 0.67 14.46
CA TRP A 43 -17.48 1.74 13.83
C TRP A 43 -16.91 2.23 12.50
N VAL A 44 -15.60 2.14 12.28
CA VAL A 44 -14.96 2.57 11.03
C VAL A 44 -15.37 1.65 9.88
N THR A 45 -15.46 0.34 10.13
CA THR A 45 -15.84 -0.69 9.14
C THR A 45 -17.28 -1.18 9.27
N ALA A 46 -18.13 -0.51 10.06
CA ALA A 46 -19.46 -1.02 10.43
C ALA A 46 -20.46 -1.13 9.26
N SER A 47 -20.17 -0.53 8.09
CA SER A 47 -21.05 -0.59 6.91
C SER A 47 -20.25 -0.94 5.66
N PRO A 48 -20.77 -1.79 4.76
CA PRO A 48 -20.15 -2.09 3.48
C PRO A 48 -19.85 -0.84 2.63
N ARG A 49 -20.73 0.17 2.68
CA ARG A 49 -20.52 1.45 2.00
C ARG A 49 -19.35 2.25 2.59
N ARG A 50 -19.18 2.23 3.93
CA ARG A 50 -18.04 2.88 4.60
C ARG A 50 -16.73 2.16 4.26
N GLN A 51 -16.76 0.83 4.16
CA GLN A 51 -15.60 0.06 3.75
C GLN A 51 -15.14 0.40 2.33
N GLN A 52 -16.07 0.70 1.41
CA GLN A 52 -15.76 1.16 0.06
C GLN A 52 -15.12 2.56 0.03
N LEU A 53 -15.43 3.44 0.99
CA LEU A 53 -14.80 4.78 1.04
C LEU A 53 -13.29 4.71 1.30
N HIS A 54 -12.81 3.66 1.97
CA HIS A 54 -11.38 3.44 2.18
C HIS A 54 -10.64 3.07 0.88
N ALA A 55 -11.35 2.73 -0.21
CA ALA A 55 -10.74 2.54 -1.51
C ALA A 55 -10.25 3.86 -2.15
N LEU A 56 -10.86 4.99 -1.81
CA LEU A 56 -10.48 6.31 -2.35
C LEU A 56 -9.00 6.66 -2.06
N PRO A 57 -8.52 6.68 -0.81
CA PRO A 57 -7.11 6.97 -0.54
C PRO A 57 -6.15 5.93 -1.15
N ILE A 58 -6.57 4.67 -1.29
CA ILE A 58 -5.79 3.63 -1.97
C ILE A 58 -5.62 3.98 -3.46
N ILE A 59 -6.71 4.35 -4.13
CA ILE A 59 -6.67 4.75 -5.55
C ILE A 59 -5.77 5.97 -5.73
N VAL A 60 -5.90 6.98 -4.87
CA VAL A 60 -5.05 8.19 -4.91
C VAL A 60 -3.56 7.83 -4.72
N CYS A 61 -3.23 6.99 -3.75
CA CYS A 61 -1.85 6.53 -3.54
C CYS A 61 -1.33 5.69 -4.72
N ALA A 62 -2.19 4.87 -5.34
CA ALA A 62 -1.83 4.11 -6.54
C ALA A 62 -1.54 5.03 -7.73
N LEU A 63 -2.30 6.12 -7.89
CA LEU A 63 -2.00 7.14 -8.90
C LEU A 63 -0.64 7.78 -8.63
N TYR A 64 -0.32 8.13 -7.38
CA TYR A 64 1.00 8.65 -7.02
C TYR A 64 2.15 7.71 -7.35
N LEU A 65 1.97 6.40 -7.12
CA LEU A 65 2.95 5.36 -7.49
C LEU A 65 3.14 5.21 -9.00
N LEU A 66 2.15 5.59 -9.80
CA LEU A 66 2.21 5.52 -11.26
C LEU A 66 3.03 6.68 -11.86
N LEU A 67 3.18 7.79 -11.13
CA LEU A 67 3.92 8.93 -11.64
C LEU A 67 5.42 8.59 -11.74
N PRO A 68 6.05 8.72 -12.92
CA PRO A 68 7.46 8.46 -13.10
C PRO A 68 8.29 9.66 -12.61
N LEU A 69 8.32 9.87 -11.29
CA LEU A 69 9.12 10.91 -10.64
C LEU A 69 10.40 10.31 -10.06
N PRO A 70 11.59 10.75 -10.50
CA PRO A 70 12.88 10.31 -9.94
C PRO A 70 13.18 11.02 -8.61
N VAL A 71 12.21 11.05 -7.69
CA VAL A 71 12.33 11.71 -6.38
C VAL A 71 12.42 10.63 -5.30
N PRO A 72 13.44 10.65 -4.41
CA PRO A 72 13.51 9.70 -3.32
C PRO A 72 12.28 9.84 -2.41
N PHE A 73 11.80 8.72 -1.87
CA PHE A 73 10.58 8.62 -1.04
C PHE A 73 9.23 8.82 -1.75
N SER A 74 9.20 9.25 -3.03
CA SER A 74 7.96 9.43 -3.79
C SER A 74 7.07 8.19 -3.79
N ASN A 75 7.69 7.01 -3.86
CA ASN A 75 6.98 5.74 -3.87
C ASN A 75 6.83 5.11 -2.49
N VAL A 76 7.75 5.39 -1.55
CA VAL A 76 7.77 4.73 -0.25
C VAL A 76 6.56 5.16 0.59
N ILE A 77 6.29 6.47 0.66
CA ILE A 77 5.19 7.03 1.46
C ILE A 77 3.82 6.51 0.99
N PRO A 78 3.45 6.59 -0.31
CA PRO A 78 2.19 6.03 -0.78
C PRO A 78 2.14 4.50 -0.70
N ALA A 79 3.26 3.78 -0.89
CA ALA A 79 3.27 2.33 -0.70
C ALA A 79 2.94 1.93 0.75
N TRP A 80 3.53 2.60 1.74
CA TRP A 80 3.19 2.37 3.15
C TRP A 80 1.73 2.67 3.46
N SER A 81 1.18 3.75 2.91
CA SER A 81 -0.25 4.06 3.02
C SER A 81 -1.14 2.91 2.54
N VAL A 82 -0.86 2.38 1.34
CA VAL A 82 -1.62 1.25 0.76
C VAL A 82 -1.49 0.00 1.61
N ILE A 83 -0.28 -0.32 2.08
CA ILE A 83 -0.04 -1.50 2.94
C ILE A 83 -0.84 -1.39 4.25
N LEU A 84 -0.81 -0.24 4.91
CA LEU A 84 -1.51 -0.01 6.17
C LEU A 84 -3.04 -0.04 5.99
N LEU A 85 -3.56 0.61 4.94
CA LEU A 85 -4.98 0.58 4.61
C LEU A 85 -5.46 -0.84 4.27
N ALA A 86 -4.69 -1.57 3.46
CA ALA A 86 -5.02 -2.95 3.10
C ALA A 86 -5.01 -3.88 4.32
N ALA A 87 -4.00 -3.77 5.19
CA ALA A 87 -3.92 -4.54 6.43
C ALA A 87 -5.07 -4.21 7.39
N GLY A 88 -5.37 -2.92 7.58
CA GLY A 88 -6.48 -2.48 8.41
C GLY A 88 -7.85 -2.89 7.87
N LEU A 89 -8.02 -2.93 6.55
CA LEU A 89 -9.24 -3.42 5.90
C LEU A 89 -9.41 -4.94 6.02
N LEU A 90 -8.32 -5.70 5.84
CA LEU A 90 -8.32 -7.17 5.88
C LEU A 90 -8.77 -7.69 7.25
N GLU A 91 -8.28 -7.06 8.31
CA GLU A 91 -8.53 -7.49 9.69
C GLU A 91 -9.52 -6.58 10.44
N ARG A 92 -10.12 -5.62 9.74
CA ARG A 92 -11.06 -4.63 10.30
C ARG A 92 -10.47 -3.85 11.50
N ASP A 93 -9.18 -3.56 11.47
CA ASP A 93 -8.48 -2.76 12.47
C ASP A 93 -8.47 -1.28 12.07
N GLY A 94 -9.30 -0.49 12.74
CA GLY A 94 -9.42 0.95 12.51
C GLY A 94 -8.16 1.74 12.84
N ALA A 95 -7.26 1.24 13.71
CA ALA A 95 -6.01 1.94 14.01
C ALA A 95 -5.04 1.91 12.82
N PHE A 96 -4.94 0.76 12.15
CA PHE A 96 -4.17 0.62 10.90
C PHE A 96 -4.78 1.45 9.77
N ILE A 97 -6.12 1.50 9.69
CA ILE A 97 -6.81 2.37 8.73
C ILE A 97 -6.44 3.83 8.98
N LEU A 98 -6.50 4.32 10.23
CA LEU A 98 -6.14 5.69 10.58
C LEU A 98 -4.67 6.00 10.30
N ALA A 99 -3.75 5.09 10.63
CA ALA A 99 -2.33 5.23 10.29
C ALA A 99 -2.13 5.32 8.78
N GLY A 100 -2.82 4.47 8.01
CA GLY A 100 -2.84 4.51 6.56
C GLY A 100 -3.37 5.83 6.00
N TYR A 101 -4.45 6.38 6.56
CA TYR A 101 -4.92 7.73 6.23
C TYR A 101 -3.88 8.81 6.54
N GLY A 102 -3.16 8.69 7.66
CA GLY A 102 -2.05 9.60 7.99
C GLY A 102 -0.93 9.56 6.95
N CYS A 103 -0.51 8.35 6.53
CA CYS A 103 0.45 8.19 5.45
C CYS A 103 -0.08 8.69 4.10
N ALA A 104 -1.36 8.48 3.79
CA ALA A 104 -1.99 9.00 2.58
C ALA A 104 -1.96 10.53 2.56
N ALA A 105 -2.32 11.17 3.68
CA ALA A 105 -2.29 12.62 3.81
C ALA A 105 -0.86 13.17 3.65
N LEU A 106 0.12 12.50 4.28
CA LEU A 106 1.54 12.86 4.12
C LEU A 106 1.99 12.74 2.67
N ALA A 107 1.60 11.66 1.96
CA ALA A 107 1.87 11.52 0.53
C ALA A 107 1.25 12.66 -0.27
N THR A 108 -0.03 12.98 -0.04
CA THR A 108 -0.72 14.08 -0.72
C THR A 108 0.00 15.41 -0.52
N VAL A 109 0.39 15.74 0.71
CA VAL A 109 1.15 16.97 1.01
C VAL A 109 2.50 16.98 0.30
N PHE A 110 3.22 15.86 0.32
CA PHE A 110 4.51 15.71 -0.35
C PHE A 110 4.40 15.93 -1.86
N PHE A 111 3.44 15.28 -2.53
CA PHE A 111 3.22 15.44 -3.96
C PHE A 111 2.68 16.83 -4.32
N ALA A 112 1.83 17.42 -3.48
CA ALA A 112 1.39 18.80 -3.66
C ALA A 112 2.57 19.77 -3.58
N ALA A 113 3.45 19.63 -2.59
CA ALA A 113 4.65 20.45 -2.45
C ALA A 113 5.56 20.34 -3.68
N ILE A 114 5.78 19.12 -4.20
CA ILE A 114 6.53 18.90 -5.44
C ILE A 114 5.86 19.59 -6.62
N GLY A 115 4.54 19.49 -6.75
CA GLY A 115 3.78 20.16 -7.82
C GLY A 115 3.94 21.68 -7.77
N PHE A 116 3.72 22.31 -6.61
CA PHE A 116 3.84 23.76 -6.45
C PHE A 116 5.27 24.27 -6.66
N LEU A 117 6.26 23.61 -6.05
CA LEU A 117 7.67 23.99 -6.19
C LEU A 117 8.20 23.69 -7.60
N GLY A 118 7.75 22.60 -8.22
CA GLY A 118 8.14 22.18 -9.56
C GLY A 118 7.66 23.15 -10.64
N VAL A 119 6.43 23.65 -10.56
CA VAL A 119 5.92 24.68 -11.49
C VAL A 119 6.73 25.96 -11.39
N GLY A 120 7.06 26.42 -10.17
CA GLY A 120 7.90 27.60 -9.97
C GLY A 120 9.32 27.44 -10.54
N ALA A 121 9.93 26.26 -10.39
CA ALA A 121 11.24 25.96 -10.97
C ALA A 121 11.19 25.87 -12.51
N ALA A 122 10.13 25.28 -13.06
CA ALA A 122 9.92 25.17 -14.51
C ALA A 122 9.78 26.55 -15.17
N ASP A 123 9.03 27.48 -14.55
CA ASP A 123 8.88 28.84 -15.04
C ASP A 123 10.20 29.63 -15.06
N ILE A 124 11.04 29.43 -14.03
CA ILE A 124 12.37 30.05 -13.96
C ILE A 124 13.27 29.50 -15.07
N ILE A 125 13.30 28.18 -15.26
CA ILE A 125 14.07 27.54 -16.33
C ILE A 125 13.58 27.99 -17.71
N TRP A 126 12.26 28.06 -17.91
CA TRP A 126 11.66 28.51 -19.17
C TRP A 126 12.06 29.95 -19.51
N ARG A 127 12.06 30.84 -18.51
CA ARG A 127 12.52 32.22 -18.69
C ARG A 127 14.02 32.31 -19.01
N TRP A 128 14.85 31.49 -18.38
CA TRP A 128 16.27 31.40 -18.71
C TRP A 128 16.52 30.91 -20.14
N VAL A 129 15.80 29.88 -20.57
CA VAL A 129 15.92 29.33 -21.93
C VAL A 129 15.46 30.33 -22.99
N THR A 130 14.37 31.07 -22.72
CA THR A 130 13.83 32.06 -23.67
C THR A 130 14.56 33.40 -23.67
N GLN A 131 15.28 33.75 -22.60
CA GLN A 131 16.08 34.98 -22.50
C GLN A 131 17.57 34.79 -22.77
N ALA A 132 18.04 33.58 -23.09
CA ALA A 132 19.43 33.35 -23.47
C ALA A 132 19.73 34.11 -24.78
N PRO A 133 20.63 35.13 -24.78
CA PRO A 133 21.03 35.78 -26.02
C PRO A 133 21.76 34.77 -26.90
N ALA A 134 21.37 34.71 -28.17
CA ALA A 134 22.00 33.90 -29.21
C ALA A 134 23.49 34.22 -29.38
#